data_AF-A0A1C2I6U3-F1
#
_entry.id   AF-A0A1C2I6U3-F1
#
_cell.length_a   1.000
_cell.length_b   1.000
_cell.length_c   1.000
_cell.angle_alpha   90.00
_cell.angle_beta   90.00
_cell.angle_gamma   90.00
#
_symmetry.space_group_name_H-M   'P 1'
#
loop_
_entity.id
_entity.type
_entity.pdbx_description
1 polymer ?
#
loop_
_entity_poly.entity_id
_entity_poly.type
_entity_poly.pdbx_seq_one_letter_code
_entity_poly.pdbx_strand_id
1 'polypeptide(L)'
;MANKETGNIHPLPPGPGRPKGSPNKITGSMKEMILTAFEKAGGADWLARQAEENPVAFMGLLGKLLPSDIALSGGVILQPVTQIRRTIVDPAPRAIEGDVS
;
A
#
# COMPACT_ATOMS: atom_id res chain seq x y z
N MET A 1 -6.72 -64.72 -4.76
CA MET A 1 -6.57 -63.55 -5.64
C MET A 1 -7.37 -62.41 -5.00
N ALA A 2 -6.71 -61.41 -4.43
CA ALA A 2 -7.37 -60.36 -3.63
C ALA A 2 -7.65 -59.13 -4.51
N ASN A 3 -8.94 -58.78 -4.65
CA ASN A 3 -9.39 -57.60 -5.37
C ASN A 3 -9.03 -56.34 -4.59
N LYS A 4 -8.32 -55.41 -5.24
CA LYS A 4 -7.99 -54.10 -4.69
C LYS A 4 -9.06 -53.12 -5.17
N GLU A 5 -9.98 -52.76 -4.28
CA GLU A 5 -10.97 -51.74 -4.58
C GLU A 5 -10.27 -50.38 -4.67
N THR A 6 -10.25 -49.80 -5.87
CA THR A 6 -9.78 -48.44 -6.10
C THR A 6 -10.79 -47.48 -5.48
N GLY A 7 -10.43 -46.96 -4.30
CA GLY A 7 -11.16 -45.90 -3.62
C GLY A 7 -11.41 -44.72 -4.55
N ASN A 8 -12.67 -44.30 -4.58
CA ASN A 8 -13.23 -43.24 -5.40
C ASN A 8 -12.47 -41.91 -5.21
N ILE A 9 -11.51 -41.60 -6.09
CA ILE A 9 -10.76 -40.34 -6.09
C ILE A 9 -11.60 -39.22 -6.72
N HIS A 10 -12.50 -38.63 -5.95
CA HIS A 10 -13.11 -37.36 -6.35
C HIS A 10 -12.04 -36.25 -6.36
N PRO A 11 -11.87 -35.49 -7.45
CA PRO A 11 -10.95 -34.36 -7.47
C PRO A 11 -11.42 -33.30 -6.48
N LEU A 12 -10.58 -32.95 -5.50
CA LEU A 12 -10.87 -31.86 -4.58
C LEU A 12 -11.05 -30.55 -5.36
N PRO A 13 -12.01 -29.70 -4.98
CA PRO A 13 -12.15 -28.38 -5.59
C PRO A 13 -10.84 -27.59 -5.43
N PRO A 14 -10.50 -26.71 -6.39
CA PRO A 14 -9.34 -25.83 -6.28
C PRO A 14 -9.34 -25.15 -4.91
N GLY A 15 -8.21 -25.26 -4.20
CA GLY A 15 -8.07 -24.66 -2.88
C GLY A 15 -8.39 -23.17 -2.93
N PRO A 16 -8.95 -22.59 -1.85
CA PRO A 16 -9.20 -21.16 -1.79
C PRO A 16 -7.87 -20.45 -2.06
N GLY A 17 -7.83 -19.66 -3.14
CA GLY A 17 -6.63 -18.95 -3.52
C GLY A 17 -6.04 -18.15 -2.37
N ARG A 18 -4.79 -17.73 -2.51
CA ARG A 18 -4.06 -17.01 -1.46
C ARG A 18 -4.92 -15.85 -0.90
N PRO A 19 -5.12 -15.77 0.44
CA PRO A 19 -6.02 -14.79 1.04
C PRO A 19 -5.61 -13.36 0.69
N LYS A 20 -6.61 -12.54 0.35
CA LYS A 20 -6.46 -11.12 0.00
C LYS A 20 -5.79 -10.38 1.18
N GLY A 21 -4.66 -9.73 0.91
CA GLY A 21 -3.89 -8.98 1.93
C GLY A 21 -2.78 -9.79 2.62
N SER A 22 -2.56 -11.06 2.25
CA SER A 22 -1.40 -11.77 2.78
C SER A 22 -0.09 -11.06 2.38
N PRO A 23 0.80 -10.75 3.35
CA PRO A 23 2.08 -10.10 3.07
C PRO A 23 2.89 -10.91 2.07
N ASN A 24 3.46 -10.25 1.06
CA ASN A 24 4.38 -10.92 0.14
C ASN A 24 5.58 -11.44 0.95
N LYS A 25 5.72 -12.77 1.05
CA LYS A 25 6.76 -13.42 1.87
C LYS A 25 8.16 -12.95 1.48
N ILE A 26 8.40 -12.72 0.19
CA ILE A 26 9.68 -12.24 -0.36
C ILE A 26 9.99 -10.83 0.14
N THR A 27 9.00 -9.93 0.13
CA THR A 27 9.18 -8.54 0.60
C THR A 27 9.29 -8.48 2.13
N GLY A 28 8.63 -9.38 2.85
CA GLY A 28 8.77 -9.54 4.30
C GLY A 28 10.18 -9.98 4.69
N SER A 29 10.68 -11.06 4.09
CA SER A 29 12.02 -11.58 4.37
C SER A 29 13.12 -10.58 4.04
N MET A 30 12.99 -9.81 2.96
CA MET A 30 13.97 -8.79 2.59
C MET A 30 14.06 -7.65 3.62
N LYS A 31 12.92 -7.20 4.18
CA LYS A 31 12.92 -6.17 5.23
C LYS A 31 13.61 -6.66 6.50
N GLU A 32 13.33 -7.90 6.91
CA GLU A 32 13.98 -8.53 8.07
C GLU A 32 15.49 -8.70 7.88
N MET A 33 15.91 -9.12 6.67
CA MET A 33 17.32 -9.23 6.32
C MET A 33 18.04 -7.88 6.38
N ILE A 34 17.42 -6.81 5.87
CA ILE A 34 17.97 -5.45 5.92
C ILE A 34 18.09 -4.97 7.37
N LEU A 35 17.07 -5.18 8.21
CA LEU A 35 17.09 -4.78 9.61
C LEU A 35 18.18 -5.53 10.39
N THR A 36 18.27 -6.86 10.18
CA THR A 36 19.31 -7.70 10.80
C THR A 36 20.71 -7.26 10.38
N ALA A 37 20.91 -6.94 9.10
CA ALA A 37 22.20 -6.44 8.60
C ALA A 37 22.55 -5.08 9.22
N PHE A 38 21.56 -4.20 9.37
CA PHE A 38 21.71 -2.89 10.00
C PHE A 38 22.11 -3.01 11.48
N GLU A 39 21.45 -3.88 12.25
CA GLU A 39 21.82 -4.16 13.64
C GLU A 39 23.25 -4.71 13.75
N LYS A 40 23.61 -5.66 12.88
CA LYS A 40 24.96 -6.23 12.82
C LYS A 40 26.03 -5.20 12.44
N ALA A 41 25.69 -4.19 11.64
CA ALA A 41 26.60 -3.12 11.27
C ALA A 41 26.88 -2.15 12.43
N GLY A 42 26.08 -2.17 13.50
CA GLY A 42 26.17 -1.24 14.63
C GLY A 42 25.03 -0.24 14.73
N GLY A 43 23.98 -0.39 13.91
CA GLY A 43 22.75 0.39 14.00
C GLY A 43 22.98 1.91 13.94
N ALA A 44 22.53 2.62 14.98
CA ALA A 44 22.64 4.08 15.07
C ALA A 44 24.10 4.56 15.10
N ASP A 45 25.00 3.85 15.78
CA ASP A 45 26.42 4.22 15.86
C ASP A 45 27.09 4.10 14.50
N TRP A 46 26.70 3.09 13.71
CA TRP A 46 27.13 2.97 12.33
C TRP A 46 26.64 4.15 11.48
N LEU A 47 25.38 4.56 11.63
CA LEU A 47 24.85 5.75 10.93
C LEU A 47 25.58 7.03 11.34
N ALA A 48 25.91 7.21 12.62
CA ALA A 48 26.67 8.36 13.09
C ALA A 48 28.05 8.42 12.43
N ARG A 49 28.75 7.27 12.31
CA ARG A 49 30.01 7.18 11.57
C ARG A 49 29.83 7.49 10.09
N GLN A 50 28.76 7.02 9.46
CA GLN A 50 28.46 7.33 8.05
C GLN A 50 28.13 8.80 7.81
N ALA A 51 27.63 9.53 8.81
CA ALA A 51 27.44 10.97 8.70
C ALA A 51 28.77 11.73 8.51
N GLU A 52 29.85 11.23 9.11
CA GLU A 52 31.20 11.81 8.99
C GLU A 52 31.96 11.26 7.77
N GLU A 53 31.97 9.92 7.59
CA GLU A 53 32.74 9.24 6.54
C GLU A 53 32.09 9.40 5.15
N ASN A 54 30.75 9.40 5.08
CA ASN A 54 29.99 9.40 3.82
C ASN A 54 28.77 10.36 3.88
N PRO A 55 29.00 11.67 4.09
CA PRO A 55 27.95 12.64 4.36
C PRO A 55 26.90 12.73 3.25
N VAL A 56 27.29 12.59 1.98
CA VAL A 56 26.36 12.65 0.84
C VAL A 56 25.36 11.49 0.88
N ALA A 57 25.83 10.27 1.16
CA ALA A 57 24.96 9.10 1.27
C ALA A 57 24.01 9.22 2.47
N PHE A 58 24.53 9.71 3.60
CA PHE A 58 23.74 9.96 4.81
C PHE A 58 22.64 11.02 4.57
N MET A 59 22.97 12.16 3.96
CA MET A 59 21.98 13.19 3.60
C MET A 59 20.91 12.66 2.63
N GLY A 60 21.30 11.80 1.68
CA GLY A 60 20.36 11.15 0.77
C GLY A 60 19.40 10.17 1.47
N LEU A 61 19.82 9.52 2.56
CA LEU A 61 18.96 8.70 3.41
C LEU A 61 18.02 9.57 4.25
N LEU A 62 18.52 10.66 4.84
CA LEU A 62 17.68 11.60 5.61
C LEU A 62 16.54 12.15 4.77
N GLY A 63 16.79 12.56 3.53
CA GLY A 63 15.74 13.06 2.63
C GLY A 63 14.69 12.02 2.23
N LYS A 64 14.98 10.71 2.36
CA LYS A 64 14.03 9.61 2.09
C LYS A 64 13.27 9.16 3.33
N LEU A 65 13.87 9.31 4.52
CA LEU A 65 13.30 8.89 5.79
C LEU A 65 12.50 10.00 6.48
N LEU A 66 12.94 11.25 6.34
CA LEU A 66 12.15 12.40 6.77
C LEU A 66 10.98 12.55 5.80
N PRO A 67 9.72 12.51 6.28
CA PRO A 67 8.58 12.92 5.48
C PRO A 67 8.88 14.33 4.93
N SER A 68 8.69 14.56 3.63
CA SER A 68 8.92 15.86 2.99
C SER A 68 7.96 16.97 3.44
N ASP A 69 7.25 16.76 4.54
CA ASP A 69 6.47 17.78 5.20
C ASP A 69 7.43 18.75 5.90
N ILE A 70 7.82 19.78 5.16
CA ILE A 70 8.08 21.09 5.75
C ILE A 70 6.75 21.52 6.41
N ALA A 71 6.47 20.97 7.59
CA ALA A 71 5.59 21.57 8.58
C ALA A 71 6.35 22.75 9.23
N LEU A 72 6.76 23.73 8.42
CA LEU A 72 7.11 25.07 8.91
C LEU A 72 5.84 25.90 9.20
N SER A 73 4.66 25.34 8.98
CA SER A 73 3.40 25.90 9.43
C SER A 73 2.55 24.75 9.94
N GLY A 74 2.18 24.80 11.22
CA GLY A 74 1.34 23.79 11.87
C GLY A 74 0.09 23.47 11.03
N GLY A 75 0.08 22.27 10.45
CA GLY A 75 -0.97 21.83 9.56
C GLY A 75 -0.94 20.31 9.49
N VAL A 76 -1.97 19.70 10.07
CA VAL A 76 -2.24 18.26 10.00
C VAL A 76 -2.11 17.79 8.54
N ILE A 77 -1.39 16.68 8.32
CA ILE A 77 -1.34 16.01 7.02
C ILE A 77 -2.73 15.38 6.79
N LEU A 78 -3.64 16.16 6.20
CA LEU A 78 -4.94 15.67 5.78
C LEU A 78 -4.72 14.86 4.50
N GLN A 79 -4.91 13.54 4.59
CA GLN A 79 -4.98 12.72 3.39
C GLN A 79 -6.16 13.22 2.53
N PRO A 80 -5.97 13.49 1.22
CA PRO A 80 -7.04 14.01 0.39
C PRO A 80 -8.14 12.94 0.22
N VAL A 81 -9.26 13.10 0.92
CA VAL A 81 -10.46 12.30 0.72
C VAL A 81 -11.20 12.87 -0.50
N THR A 82 -11.07 12.21 -1.64
CA THR A 82 -11.84 12.57 -2.84
C THR A 82 -13.27 12.05 -2.72
N GLN A 83 -14.24 12.95 -2.49
CA GLN A 83 -15.67 12.62 -2.49
C GLN A 83 -16.32 13.03 -3.81
N ILE A 84 -16.78 12.06 -4.60
CA ILE A 84 -17.56 12.33 -5.82
C ILE A 84 -19.04 12.41 -5.43
N ARG A 85 -19.61 13.62 -5.39
CA ARG A 85 -21.06 13.83 -5.21
C ARG A 85 -21.74 13.86 -6.59
N ARG A 86 -22.60 12.88 -6.85
CA ARG A 86 -23.53 12.91 -8.00
C ARG A 86 -24.86 13.49 -7.54
N THR A 87 -25.27 14.62 -8.10
CA THR A 87 -26.63 15.14 -7.97
C THR A 87 -27.34 14.88 -9.29
N ILE A 88 -28.44 14.14 -9.25
CA ILE A 88 -29.32 13.97 -10.42
C ILE A 88 -30.08 15.29 -10.55
N VAL A 89 -29.86 16.00 -11.65
CA VAL A 89 -30.63 17.20 -12.01
C VAL A 89 -31.82 16.71 -12.83
N ASP A 90 -33.03 16.81 -12.28
CA ASP A 90 -34.24 16.66 -13.09
C ASP A 90 -34.31 17.84 -14.07
N PRO A 91 -34.36 17.59 -15.40
CA PRO A 91 -34.54 18.66 -16.34
C PRO A 91 -35.95 19.23 -16.17
N ALA A 92 -36.04 20.55 -16.00
CA ALA A 92 -37.30 21.24 -15.79
C ALA A 92 -38.33 20.90 -16.89
N PRO A 93 -39.62 20.72 -16.54
CA PRO A 93 -40.65 20.44 -17.53
C PRO A 93 -40.75 21.61 -18.51
N ARG A 94 -40.58 21.32 -19.80
CA ARG A 94 -40.68 22.31 -20.87
C ARG A 94 -42.09 22.88 -20.86
N ALA A 95 -42.23 24.16 -20.52
CA ALA A 95 -43.48 24.88 -20.69
C ALA A 95 -43.85 24.86 -22.18
N ILE A 96 -44.97 24.23 -22.49
CA ILE A 96 -45.67 24.33 -23.76
C ILE A 96 -46.32 25.72 -23.77
N GLU A 97 -45.59 26.71 -24.25
CA GLU A 97 -46.11 28.06 -24.45
C GLU A 97 -46.45 28.22 -25.94
N GLY A 98 -47.74 28.12 -26.21
CA GLY A 98 -48.34 28.19 -27.53
C GLY A 98 -49.84 28.42 -27.40
N ASP A 99 -50.24 29.33 -26.53
CA ASP A 99 -51.53 30.01 -26.61
C ASP A 99 -51.23 31.51 -26.78
N VAL A 100 -51.18 31.95 -28.03
CA VAL A 100 -51.34 33.35 -28.39
C VAL A 100 -52.19 33.42 -29.66
N SER A 101 -53.42 33.91 -29.43
CA SER A 101 -54.42 34.45 -30.36
C SER A 101 -55.31 33.45 -31.12
#